data_AF-A0A258BIT9-F1
#
_entry.id   AF-A0A258BIT9-F1
#
_cell.length_a   1.000
_cell.length_b   1.000
_cell.length_c   1.000
_cell.angle_alpha   90.00
_cell.angle_beta   90.00
_cell.angle_gamma   90.00
#
_symmetry.space_group_name_H-M   'P 1'
#
loop_
_entity.id
_entity.type
_entity.pdbx_description
1 polymer ?
#
loop_
_entity_poly.entity_id
_entity_poly.type
_entity_poly.pdbx_seq_one_letter_code
_entity_poly.pdbx_strand_id
1 'polypeptide(L)'
;MIVNGRDAVLGSREGELNQAIARNVNKAGPEIAVAGNRVTVGAGKGSATVWVVRYDPRTIDVAINAGENGGRTIPHRNVVRDLTSLGQWQGKSASFTLPSAPAGLATAVLVQQGKGGPIVAARKI
;
A
#
# COMPACT_ATOMS: atom_id res chain seq x y z
N MET A 1 6.17 0.79 12.17
CA MET A 1 5.82 1.39 10.87
C MET A 1 6.83 0.94 9.84
N ILE A 2 6.38 0.47 8.67
CA ILE A 2 7.24 0.10 7.56
C ILE A 2 7.13 1.19 6.48
N VAL A 3 8.25 1.70 5.98
CA VAL A 3 8.29 2.74 4.94
C VAL A 3 8.82 2.13 3.65
N ASN A 4 8.00 2.17 2.59
CA ASN A 4 8.30 1.64 1.24
C ASN A 4 8.89 0.22 1.23
N GLY A 5 8.57 -0.62 2.23
CA GLY A 5 9.11 -1.98 2.33
C GLY A 5 10.62 -2.05 2.54
N ARG A 6 11.25 -0.97 3.06
CA ARG A 6 12.71 -0.85 3.25
C ARG A 6 13.08 -0.66 4.70
N ASP A 7 12.46 0.33 5.36
CA ASP A 7 12.82 0.72 6.72
C ASP A 7 11.69 0.42 7.70
N ALA A 8 12.05 -0.02 8.91
CA ALA A 8 11.14 -0.17 10.04
C ALA A 8 11.45 0.87 11.11
N VAL A 9 10.45 1.67 11.50
CA VAL A 9 10.55 2.72 12.52
C VAL A 9 9.36 2.68 13.48
N LEU A 10 9.52 3.26 14.68
CA LEU A 10 8.41 3.41 15.61
C LEU A 10 7.45 4.50 15.12
N GLY A 11 6.15 4.20 15.06
CA GLY A 11 5.16 5.13 14.49
C GLY A 11 4.84 6.33 15.38
N SER A 12 5.09 6.22 16.69
CA SER A 12 4.92 7.32 17.64
C SER A 12 6.04 8.37 17.56
N ARG A 13 7.14 8.09 16.83
CA ARG A 13 8.27 9.01 16.68
C ARG A 13 8.21 9.74 15.34
N GLU A 14 7.41 10.79 15.29
CA GLU A 14 7.13 11.53 14.05
C GLU A 14 8.39 12.04 13.32
N GLY A 15 9.39 12.54 14.07
CA GLY A 15 10.65 13.00 13.49
C GLY A 15 11.43 11.90 12.77
N GLU A 16 11.57 10.74 13.41
CA GLU A 16 12.24 9.57 12.80
C GLU A 16 11.45 9.05 11.58
N LEU A 17 10.12 9.04 11.68
CA LEU A 17 9.24 8.64 10.59
C LEU A 17 9.39 9.55 9.36
N ASN A 18 9.34 10.87 9.56
CA ASN A 18 9.48 11.84 8.47
C ASN A 18 10.83 11.73 7.78
N GLN A 19 11.90 11.52 8.55
CA GLN A 19 13.22 11.27 7.97
C GLN A 19 13.28 9.94 7.19
N ALA A 20 12.67 8.88 7.70
CA ALA A 20 12.57 7.60 6.98
C ALA A 20 11.79 7.75 5.67
N ILE A 21 10.70 8.50 5.66
CA ILE A 21 9.95 8.84 4.44
C ILE A 21 10.85 9.59 3.45
N ALA A 22 11.54 10.63 3.90
CA ALA A 22 12.42 11.45 3.06
C ALA A 22 13.57 10.64 2.43
N ARG A 23 14.19 9.74 3.20
CA ARG A 23 15.26 8.86 2.71
C ARG A 23 14.78 7.84 1.68
N ASN A 24 13.55 7.38 1.82
CA ASN A 24 13.00 6.32 0.97
C ASN A 24 12.10 6.83 -0.15
N VAL A 25 12.15 8.11 -0.50
CA VAL A 25 11.39 8.65 -1.64
C VAL A 25 11.76 7.92 -2.92
N ASN A 26 10.78 7.28 -3.56
CA ASN A 26 10.96 6.61 -4.83
C ASN A 26 11.03 7.63 -5.97
N LYS A 27 12.24 8.03 -6.37
CA LYS A 27 12.44 9.00 -7.46
C LYS A 27 12.41 8.39 -8.87
N ALA A 28 12.49 7.06 -8.99
CA ALA A 28 12.67 6.37 -10.28
C ALA A 28 11.81 5.10 -10.44
N GLY A 29 10.68 5.02 -9.71
CA GLY A 29 9.73 3.92 -9.87
C GLY A 29 8.98 3.98 -11.20
N PRO A 30 8.41 2.85 -11.67
CA PRO A 30 7.54 2.88 -12.85
C PRO A 30 6.31 3.74 -12.58
N GLU A 31 5.85 4.47 -13.59
CA GLU A 31 4.58 5.21 -13.51
C GLU A 31 3.40 4.23 -13.41
N ILE A 32 2.38 4.57 -12.63
CA ILE A 32 1.14 3.82 -12.55
C ILE A 32 0.03 4.70 -13.14
N ALA A 33 -0.57 4.29 -14.25
CA ALA A 33 -1.73 4.93 -14.86
C ALA A 33 -2.99 4.09 -14.62
N VAL A 34 -4.14 4.74 -14.52
CA VAL A 34 -5.44 4.07 -14.31
C VAL A 34 -6.45 4.64 -15.28
N ALA A 35 -7.11 3.77 -16.04
CA ALA A 35 -8.16 4.12 -16.98
C ALA A 35 -9.30 3.10 -16.89
N GLY A 36 -10.48 3.53 -16.43
CA GLY A 36 -11.60 2.64 -16.17
C GLY A 36 -11.22 1.54 -15.18
N ASN A 37 -11.35 0.28 -15.60
CA ASN A 37 -10.96 -0.90 -14.81
C ASN A 37 -9.56 -1.44 -15.18
N ARG A 38 -8.69 -0.64 -15.79
CA ARG A 38 -7.33 -1.04 -16.12
C ARG A 38 -6.30 -0.23 -15.36
N VAL A 39 -5.30 -0.92 -14.85
CA VAL A 39 -4.09 -0.36 -14.26
C VAL A 39 -2.93 -0.68 -15.18
N THR A 40 -2.22 0.34 -15.64
CA THR A 40 -1.01 0.20 -16.43
C THR A 40 0.19 0.58 -15.59
N VAL A 41 1.13 -0.35 -15.43
CA VAL A 41 2.44 -0.09 -14.83
C VAL A 41 3.43 0.13 -15.96
N GLY A 42 4.03 1.30 -16.03
CA GLY A 42 4.99 1.69 -17.06
C GLY A 42 6.29 0.88 -17.02
N ALA A 43 7.20 1.20 -17.93
CA ALA A 43 8.52 0.58 -17.95
C ALA A 43 9.36 1.04 -16.75
N GLY A 44 10.30 0.19 -16.33
CA GLY A 44 11.17 0.42 -15.18
C GLY A 44 12.17 -0.71 -14.98
N LYS A 45 12.84 -0.74 -13.83
CA LYS A 45 13.90 -1.72 -13.54
C LYS A 45 13.40 -2.83 -12.60
N GLY A 46 13.84 -4.05 -12.87
CA GLY A 46 13.60 -5.22 -12.04
C GLY A 46 12.25 -5.90 -12.29
N SER A 47 11.85 -6.76 -11.36
CA SER A 47 10.56 -7.44 -11.36
C SER A 47 9.83 -7.22 -10.04
N ALA A 48 8.51 -7.21 -10.08
CA ALA A 48 7.66 -6.93 -8.94
C ALA A 48 6.29 -7.59 -9.07
N THR A 49 5.64 -7.84 -7.95
CA THR A 49 4.21 -8.15 -7.92
C THR A 49 3.41 -6.86 -7.90
N VAL A 50 2.36 -6.80 -8.72
CA VAL A 50 1.38 -5.70 -8.69
C VAL A 50 0.23 -6.11 -7.78
N TRP A 51 0.08 -5.39 -6.68
CA TRP A 51 -0.94 -5.62 -5.68
C TRP A 51 -2.04 -4.57 -5.77
N VAL A 52 -3.26 -4.99 -5.51
CA VAL A 52 -4.39 -4.11 -5.22
C VAL A 52 -4.74 -4.24 -3.75
N VAL A 53 -4.79 -3.10 -3.08
CA VAL A 53 -5.18 -2.96 -1.69
C VAL A 53 -6.56 -2.33 -1.65
N ARG A 54 -7.52 -2.96 -0.97
CA ARG A 54 -8.79 -2.33 -0.61
C ARG A 54 -8.81 -2.05 0.87
N TYR A 55 -9.15 -0.81 1.23
CA TYR A 55 -9.14 -0.39 2.62
C TYR A 55 -10.33 0.51 2.94
N ASP A 56 -10.78 0.47 4.20
CA ASP A 56 -11.79 1.40 4.69
C ASP A 56 -11.11 2.73 5.04
N PRO A 57 -11.40 3.82 4.32
CA PRO A 57 -10.72 5.10 4.54
C PRO A 57 -11.22 5.84 5.79
N ARG A 58 -12.32 5.38 6.40
CA ARG A 58 -12.91 6.00 7.57
C ARG A 58 -12.09 5.68 8.81
N THR A 59 -12.28 6.51 9.83
CA THR A 59 -11.86 6.15 11.19
C THR A 59 -12.90 5.20 11.77
N ILE A 60 -12.46 4.04 12.23
CA ILE A 60 -13.27 3.01 12.88
C ILE A 60 -12.76 2.88 14.30
N ASP A 61 -13.65 3.11 15.25
CA ASP A 61 -13.39 2.90 16.67
C ASP A 61 -13.53 1.42 17.00
N VAL A 62 -12.45 0.81 17.49
CA VAL A 62 -12.44 -0.60 17.88
C VAL A 62 -12.33 -0.69 19.40
N ALA A 63 -13.39 -1.22 20.02
CA ALA A 63 -13.40 -1.54 21.44
C ALA A 63 -12.51 -2.76 21.70
N ILE A 64 -11.58 -2.63 22.64
CA ILE A 64 -10.69 -3.71 23.07
C ILE A 64 -11.29 -4.34 24.32
N ASN A 65 -11.85 -5.53 24.16
CA ASN A 65 -12.65 -6.17 25.20
C ASN A 65 -11.82 -6.81 26.33
N ALA A 66 -10.54 -7.12 26.11
CA ALA A 66 -9.69 -7.80 27.08
C ALA A 66 -8.20 -7.51 26.87
N GLY A 67 -7.36 -7.87 27.85
CA GLY A 67 -5.91 -7.72 27.83
C GLY A 67 -5.42 -6.39 28.41
N GLU A 68 -4.13 -6.11 28.26
CA GLU A 68 -3.47 -4.91 28.81
C GLU A 68 -4.09 -3.59 28.30
N ASN A 69 -4.67 -3.61 27.09
CA ASN A 69 -5.40 -2.48 26.51
C ASN A 69 -6.92 -2.57 26.72
N GLY A 70 -7.41 -3.52 27.52
CA GLY A 70 -8.82 -3.75 27.79
C GLY A 70 -9.54 -2.50 28.32
N GLY A 71 -10.78 -2.28 27.87
CA GLY A 71 -11.60 -1.12 28.25
C GLY A 71 -11.31 0.15 27.46
N ARG A 72 -10.31 0.13 26.56
CA ARG A 72 -10.02 1.24 25.65
C ARG A 72 -10.73 1.06 24.31
N THR A 73 -11.10 2.18 23.72
CA THR A 73 -11.52 2.25 22.32
C THR A 73 -10.43 2.96 21.54
N ILE A 74 -9.87 2.29 20.53
CA ILE A 74 -8.76 2.82 19.74
C ILE A 74 -9.25 3.15 18.33
N PRO A 75 -9.05 4.39 17.85
CA PRO A 75 -9.40 4.77 16.48
C PRO A 75 -8.40 4.17 15.49
N HIS A 76 -8.91 3.46 14.49
CA HIS A 76 -8.12 2.94 13.36
C HIS A 76 -8.58 3.58 12.06
N ARG A 77 -7.65 3.98 11.20
CA ARG A 77 -7.95 4.55 9.88
C ARG A 77 -7.20 3.79 8.79
N ASN A 78 -7.78 3.76 7.59
CA ASN A 78 -7.23 3.06 6.43
C ASN A 78 -7.05 1.55 6.66
N VAL A 79 -8.03 0.93 7.30
CA VAL A 79 -7.98 -0.50 7.64
C VAL A 79 -8.06 -1.32 6.37
N VAL A 80 -6.98 -2.04 6.04
CA VAL A 80 -6.95 -2.95 4.88
C VAL A 80 -7.96 -4.08 5.10
N ARG A 81 -8.81 -4.30 4.09
CA ARG A 81 -9.83 -5.35 4.07
C ARG A 81 -9.53 -6.44 3.05
N ASP A 82 -8.83 -6.09 1.97
CA ASP A 82 -8.43 -7.03 0.94
C ASP A 82 -7.06 -6.66 0.36
N LEU A 83 -6.29 -7.70 0.01
CA LEU A 83 -5.00 -7.60 -0.67
C LEU A 83 -4.95 -8.66 -1.77
N THR A 84 -5.12 -8.23 -3.01
CA THR A 84 -5.21 -9.12 -4.18
C THR A 84 -4.01 -8.92 -5.11
N SER A 85 -3.37 -10.00 -5.54
CA SER A 85 -2.32 -9.97 -6.57
C SER A 85 -2.96 -9.86 -7.96
N LEU A 86 -2.57 -8.86 -8.74
CA LEU A 86 -2.98 -8.74 -10.15
C LEU A 86 -2.03 -9.49 -11.09
N GLY A 87 -0.81 -9.79 -10.64
CA GLY A 87 0.19 -10.50 -11.42
C GLY A 87 1.60 -9.95 -11.27
N GLN A 88 2.51 -10.50 -12.08
CA GLN A 88 3.92 -10.12 -12.10
C GLN A 88 4.18 -9.05 -13.17
N TRP A 89 4.97 -8.05 -12.82
CA TRP A 89 5.54 -7.05 -13.70
C TRP A 89 7.06 -7.30 -13.82
N GLN A 90 7.60 -7.28 -15.03
CA GLN A 90 8.99 -7.67 -15.32
C GLN A 90 9.78 -6.53 -15.98
N GLY A 91 9.57 -5.29 -15.52
CA GLY A 91 10.31 -4.12 -16.00
C GLY A 91 9.78 -3.51 -17.32
N LYS A 92 9.04 -4.27 -18.13
CA LYS A 92 8.34 -3.75 -19.32
C LYS A 92 6.96 -3.22 -18.94
N SER A 93 6.46 -2.23 -19.68
CA SER A 93 5.09 -1.74 -19.52
C SER A 93 4.10 -2.89 -19.61
N ALA A 94 3.20 -3.00 -18.62
CA ALA A 94 2.19 -4.05 -18.55
C ALA A 94 0.88 -3.50 -18.00
N SER A 95 -0.23 -4.06 -18.47
CA SER A 95 -1.57 -3.68 -18.03
C SER A 95 -2.27 -4.83 -17.34
N PHE A 96 -3.00 -4.50 -16.28
CA PHE A 96 -3.71 -5.44 -15.42
C PHE A 96 -5.16 -5.00 -15.27
N THR A 97 -6.06 -5.98 -15.23
CA THR A 97 -7.48 -5.71 -14.95
C THR A 97 -7.65 -5.49 -13.45
N LEU A 98 -8.23 -4.35 -13.09
CA LEU A 98 -8.62 -4.02 -11.73
C LEU A 98 -9.98 -4.67 -11.44
N PRO A 99 -10.07 -5.58 -10.44
CA PRO A 99 -11.35 -6.13 -10.03
C PRO A 99 -12.29 -5.02 -9.53
N SER A 100 -13.60 -5.28 -9.53
CA SER A 100 -14.56 -4.35 -8.94
C SER A 100 -14.24 -4.14 -7.45
N ALA A 101 -14.36 -2.89 -6.99
CA ALA A 101 -14.19 -2.57 -5.57
C ALA A 101 -15.49 -2.88 -4.81
N PRO A 102 -15.43 -3.51 -3.63
CA PRO A 102 -16.58 -3.52 -2.73
C PRO A 102 -17.01 -2.09 -2.37
N ALA A 103 -18.32 -1.88 -2.23
CA ALA A 103 -18.86 -0.57 -1.89
C ALA A 103 -18.26 -0.03 -0.58
N GLY A 104 -17.93 1.26 -0.55
CA GLY A 104 -17.39 1.94 0.63
C GLY A 104 -15.90 1.74 0.89
N LEU A 105 -15.18 0.97 0.07
CA LEU A 105 -13.72 0.79 0.19
C LEU A 105 -12.97 1.68 -0.81
N ALA A 106 -11.89 2.29 -0.32
CA ALA A 106 -10.90 2.98 -1.16
C ALA A 106 -9.86 1.99 -1.68
N THR A 107 -9.13 2.39 -2.73
CA THR A 107 -8.22 1.51 -3.46
C THR A 107 -6.82 2.10 -3.53
N ALA A 108 -5.80 1.25 -3.39
CA ALA A 108 -4.43 1.59 -3.75
C ALA A 108 -3.81 0.45 -4.57
N VAL A 109 -2.89 0.81 -5.46
CA VAL A 109 -2.02 -0.12 -6.18
C VAL A 109 -0.62 0.00 -5.64
N LEU A 110 0.02 -1.13 -5.38
CA LEU A 110 1.43 -1.22 -4.99
C LEU A 110 2.19 -2.06 -6.03
N VAL A 111 3.39 -1.61 -6.41
CA VAL A 111 4.33 -2.40 -7.21
C VAL A 111 5.47 -2.79 -6.28
N GLN A 112 5.51 -4.05 -5.85
CA GLN A 112 6.38 -4.52 -4.78
C GLN A 112 7.36 -5.60 -5.26
N GLN A 113 8.64 -5.39 -5.01
CA GLN A 113 9.70 -6.35 -5.34
C GLN A 113 9.77 -7.47 -4.28
N GLY A 114 9.91 -8.71 -4.76
CA GLY A 114 10.05 -9.89 -3.90
C GLY A 114 8.86 -10.11 -2.94
N LYS A 115 9.09 -10.91 -1.90
CA LYS A 115 8.09 -11.18 -0.85
C LYS A 115 8.28 -10.20 0.30
N GLY A 116 7.42 -9.20 0.39
CA GLY A 116 7.50 -8.18 1.45
C GLY A 116 8.64 -7.18 1.28
N GLY A 117 9.29 -7.15 0.12
CA GLY A 117 10.41 -6.26 -0.16
C GLY A 117 9.98 -4.84 -0.58
N PRO A 118 10.89 -4.09 -1.22
CA PRO A 118 10.65 -2.70 -1.54
C PRO A 118 9.41 -2.46 -2.40
N ILE A 119 8.60 -1.49 -2.01
CA ILE A 119 7.55 -0.91 -2.84
C ILE A 119 8.23 0.14 -3.71
N VAL A 120 8.27 -0.09 -5.03
CA VAL A 120 8.97 0.79 -5.99
C VAL A 120 8.05 1.83 -6.63
N ALA A 121 6.73 1.58 -6.63
CA ALA A 121 5.73 2.55 -7.02
C ALA A 121 4.42 2.27 -6.26
N ALA A 122 3.65 3.31 -6.00
CA ALA A 122 2.33 3.21 -5.39
C ALA A 122 1.41 4.31 -5.93
N ARG A 123 0.12 4.01 -6.06
CA ARG A 123 -0.90 4.98 -6.47
C ARG A 123 -2.21 4.70 -5.76
N LYS A 124 -2.80 5.72 -5.14
CA LYS A 124 -4.19 5.70 -4.69
C LYS A 124 -5.11 5.93 -5.88
N ILE A 125 -6.22 5.19 -5.94
CA ILE A 125 -7.27 5.27 -6.97
C ILE A 125 -8.56 5.74 -6.32
#